data_AF-A0A1D7YF31-F1
#
_entry.id   AF-A0A1D7YF31-F1
#
_cell.length_a   1.000
_cell.length_b   1.000
_cell.length_c   1.000
_cell.angle_alpha   90.00
_cell.angle_beta   90.00
_cell.angle_gamma   90.00
#
_symmetry.space_group_name_H-M   'P 1'
#
loop_
_entity.id
_entity.type
_entity.pdbx_description
1 polymer ?
#
loop_
_entity_poly.entity_id
_entity_poly.type
_entity_poly.pdbx_seq_one_letter_code
_entity_poly.pdbx_strand_id
1 'polypeptide(L)'
;MVLRGAPGKPNYHAEHVREAARLLSAAALPTGLVIDASHGNSGKDHERQAVVAREIGAQIAHGDTDIRGVMLESFLIAGRQELGSCDLEFGLSVTDACMGWDATVDVLHDLASAARRRRAVRVRP
;
A
#
# COMPACT_ATOMS: atom_id res chain seq x y z
N MET A 1 6.65 -7.16 9.55
CA MET A 1 6.75 -7.86 8.24
C MET A 1 6.15 -6.97 7.15
N VAL A 2 6.60 -7.08 5.90
CA VAL A 2 6.03 -6.37 4.75
C VAL A 2 5.41 -7.36 3.75
N LEU A 3 4.14 -7.18 3.40
CA LEU A 3 3.47 -7.93 2.32
C LEU A 3 3.54 -7.10 1.02
N ARG A 4 4.33 -7.56 0.05
CA ARG A 4 4.61 -6.83 -1.21
C ARG A 4 4.24 -7.57 -2.50
N GLY A 5 3.57 -8.70 -2.35
CA GLY A 5 3.24 -9.61 -3.44
C GLY A 5 4.46 -10.22 -4.13
N ALA A 6 4.17 -11.01 -5.15
CA ALA A 6 5.10 -11.47 -6.16
C ALA A 6 4.45 -11.27 -7.55
N PRO A 7 5.21 -11.32 -8.66
CA PRO A 7 4.65 -11.20 -10.00
C PRO A 7 3.48 -12.17 -10.21
N GLY A 8 2.30 -11.63 -10.57
CA GLY A 8 1.06 -12.38 -10.77
C GLY A 8 0.46 -13.00 -9.50
N LYS A 9 1.01 -12.70 -8.31
CA LYS A 9 0.58 -13.26 -7.02
C LYS A 9 0.52 -12.14 -5.96
N PRO A 10 -0.47 -11.25 -6.03
CA PRO A 10 -0.71 -10.27 -4.97
C PRO A 10 -1.00 -10.97 -3.64
N ASN A 11 -0.58 -10.39 -2.53
CA ASN A 11 -0.77 -10.94 -1.18
C ASN A 11 -1.29 -9.90 -0.19
N TYR A 12 -2.10 -8.94 -0.64
CA TYR A 12 -2.68 -7.88 0.19
C TYR A 12 -4.15 -8.14 0.59
N HIS A 13 -4.80 -9.16 0.05
CA HIS A 13 -6.18 -9.50 0.41
C HIS A 13 -6.28 -10.06 1.83
N ALA A 14 -7.46 -9.97 2.43
CA ALA A 14 -7.67 -10.25 3.85
C ALA A 14 -7.24 -11.67 4.28
N GLU A 15 -7.37 -12.67 3.41
CA GLU A 15 -6.89 -14.03 3.69
C GLU A 15 -5.36 -14.10 3.82
N HIS A 16 -4.63 -13.33 3.02
CA HIS A 16 -3.17 -13.25 3.08
C HIS A 16 -2.72 -12.51 4.35
N VAL A 17 -3.40 -11.41 4.70
CA VAL A 17 -3.16 -10.64 5.93
C VAL A 17 -3.36 -11.52 7.16
N ARG A 18 -4.48 -12.25 7.23
CA ARG A 18 -4.76 -13.19 8.34
C ARG A 18 -3.74 -14.30 8.44
N GLU A 19 -3.36 -14.91 7.32
CA GLU A 19 -2.37 -15.99 7.32
C GLU A 19 -0.99 -15.48 7.76
N ALA A 20 -0.59 -14.32 7.26
CA ALA A 20 0.62 -13.63 7.68
C ALA A 20 0.66 -13.34 9.19
N ALA A 21 -0.43 -12.80 9.75
CA ALA A 21 -0.56 -12.53 11.18
C ALA A 21 -0.50 -13.83 11.99
N ARG A 22 -1.16 -14.90 11.51
CA ARG A 22 -1.14 -16.23 12.14
C ARG A 22 0.28 -16.80 12.20
N LEU A 23 1.03 -16.72 11.09
CA LEU A 23 2.42 -17.20 11.03
C LEU A 23 3.34 -16.43 11.98
N LEU A 24 3.19 -15.10 12.06
CA LEU A 24 3.94 -14.28 13.03
C LEU A 24 3.60 -14.67 14.46
N SER A 25 2.32 -14.84 14.78
CA SER A 25 1.88 -15.26 16.11
C SER A 25 2.43 -16.65 16.48
N ALA A 26 2.41 -17.60 15.54
CA ALA A 26 2.94 -18.95 15.76
C ALA A 26 4.46 -18.93 16.01
N ALA A 27 5.16 -17.95 15.44
CA ALA A 27 6.58 -17.70 15.68
C ALA A 27 6.86 -16.83 16.93
N ALA A 28 5.83 -16.51 17.73
CA ALA A 28 5.92 -15.58 18.88
C ALA A 28 6.47 -14.18 18.51
N LEU A 29 6.18 -13.71 17.29
CA LEU A 29 6.54 -12.38 16.80
C LEU A 29 5.34 -11.42 16.81
N PRO A 30 5.56 -10.10 16.85
CA PRO A 30 4.48 -9.11 16.75
C PRO A 30 3.69 -9.24 15.43
N THR A 31 2.35 -9.31 15.50
CA THR A 31 1.46 -9.55 14.34
C THR A 31 1.22 -8.32 13.44
N GLY A 32 1.99 -7.24 13.62
CA GLY A 32 1.84 -5.99 12.86
C GLY A 32 2.43 -6.07 11.45
N LEU A 33 1.59 -5.81 10.45
CA LEU A 33 1.93 -5.88 9.03
C LEU A 33 1.97 -4.48 8.42
N VAL A 34 2.98 -4.24 7.57
CA VAL A 34 2.95 -3.18 6.57
C VAL A 34 2.59 -3.85 5.24
N ILE A 35 1.66 -3.27 4.49
CA ILE A 35 1.31 -3.77 3.16
C ILE A 35 1.83 -2.78 2.12
N ASP A 36 2.66 -3.25 1.21
CA ASP A 36 3.13 -2.50 0.05
C ASP A 36 2.08 -2.57 -1.05
N ALA A 37 1.56 -1.43 -1.47
CA ALA A 37 0.53 -1.36 -2.51
C ALA A 37 1.11 -1.42 -3.94
N SER A 38 2.44 -1.26 -4.10
CA SER A 38 3.16 -1.27 -5.36
C SER A 38 3.61 -2.69 -5.76
N HIS A 39 4.70 -2.80 -6.51
CA HIS A 39 5.42 -4.04 -6.80
C HIS A 39 4.52 -5.22 -7.21
N GLY A 40 4.63 -6.38 -6.55
CA GLY A 40 3.85 -7.56 -6.89
C GLY A 40 2.36 -7.39 -6.60
N ASN A 41 2.00 -6.50 -5.68
CA ASN A 41 0.61 -6.24 -5.32
C ASN A 41 -0.12 -5.37 -6.36
N SER A 42 0.57 -4.42 -7.00
CA SER A 42 0.02 -3.70 -8.15
C SER A 42 0.30 -4.37 -9.50
N GLY A 43 1.05 -5.47 -9.53
CA GLY A 43 1.51 -6.06 -10.80
C GLY A 43 2.50 -5.16 -11.56
N LYS A 44 3.27 -4.34 -10.84
CA LYS A 44 4.16 -3.28 -11.36
C LYS A 44 3.44 -2.18 -12.16
N ASP A 45 2.13 -2.05 -11.97
CA ASP A 45 1.35 -0.95 -12.52
C ASP A 45 1.19 0.15 -11.45
N HIS A 46 1.70 1.34 -11.73
CA HIS A 46 1.67 2.46 -10.80
C HIS A 46 0.28 3.10 -10.68
N GLU A 47 -0.59 2.99 -11.70
CA GLU A 47 -1.97 3.46 -11.64
C GLU A 47 -2.81 2.52 -10.76
N ARG A 48 -2.59 1.21 -10.90
CA ARG A 48 -3.25 0.19 -10.07
C ARG A 48 -2.89 0.31 -8.58
N GLN A 49 -1.74 0.88 -8.25
CA GLN A 49 -1.31 1.10 -6.87
C GLN A 49 -2.38 1.85 -6.03
N ALA A 50 -3.04 2.86 -6.62
CA ALA A 50 -4.10 3.61 -5.94
C ALA A 50 -5.32 2.73 -5.61
N VAL A 51 -5.67 1.81 -6.51
CA VAL A 51 -6.76 0.85 -6.30
C VAL A 51 -6.41 -0.10 -5.15
N VAL A 52 -5.20 -0.67 -5.17
CA VAL A 52 -4.71 -1.56 -4.10
C VAL A 52 -4.70 -0.84 -2.76
N ALA A 53 -4.24 0.41 -2.71
CA ALA A 53 -4.25 1.21 -1.49
C ALA A 53 -5.67 1.44 -0.94
N ARG A 54 -6.67 1.69 -1.80
CA ARG A 54 -8.08 1.82 -1.39
C ARG A 54 -8.67 0.49 -0.91
N GLU A 55 -8.31 -0.63 -1.51
CA GLU A 55 -8.71 -1.97 -1.06
C GLU A 55 -8.11 -2.32 0.32
N ILE A 56 -6.84 -1.96 0.55
CA ILE A 56 -6.22 -2.05 1.89
C ILE A 56 -6.94 -1.11 2.87
N GLY A 57 -7.24 0.11 2.45
CA GLY A 57 -8.02 1.08 3.22
C GLY A 57 -9.39 0.54 3.62
N ALA A 58 -10.07 -0.18 2.73
CA ALA A 58 -11.34 -0.83 3.05
C ALA A 58 -11.17 -1.87 4.17
N GLN A 59 -10.14 -2.72 4.13
CA GLN A 59 -9.87 -3.68 5.21
C GLN A 59 -9.63 -2.98 6.55
N ILE A 60 -8.83 -1.91 6.55
CA ILE A 60 -8.60 -1.06 7.73
C ILE A 60 -9.93 -0.51 8.26
N ALA A 61 -10.75 0.08 7.39
CA ALA A 61 -12.03 0.67 7.77
C ALA A 61 -13.02 -0.34 8.38
N HIS A 62 -12.96 -1.60 7.93
CA HIS A 62 -13.77 -2.72 8.47
C HIS A 62 -13.25 -3.29 9.79
N GLY A 63 -12.17 -2.73 10.35
CA GLY A 63 -11.70 -3.08 11.68
C GLY A 63 -10.43 -3.92 11.71
N ASP A 64 -9.77 -4.18 10.58
CA ASP A 64 -8.53 -4.96 10.59
C ASP A 64 -7.44 -4.27 11.44
N THR A 65 -6.94 -5.00 12.43
CA THR A 65 -5.95 -4.52 13.41
C THR A 65 -4.54 -5.03 13.16
N ASP A 66 -4.38 -6.01 12.28
CA ASP A 66 -3.08 -6.56 11.92
C ASP A 66 -2.40 -5.65 10.89
N ILE A 67 -3.17 -4.91 10.09
CA ILE A 67 -2.64 -3.85 9.21
C ILE A 67 -2.24 -2.61 10.01
N ARG A 68 -0.92 -2.38 10.09
CA ARG A 68 -0.29 -1.27 10.82
C ARG A 68 0.28 -0.17 9.93
N GLY A 69 0.53 -0.45 8.66
CA GLY A 69 0.99 0.55 7.71
C GLY A 69 0.72 0.16 6.28
N VAL A 70 0.80 1.15 5.41
CA VAL A 70 0.76 0.99 3.95
C VAL A 70 2.03 1.63 3.39
N MET A 71 2.71 0.97 2.46
CA MET A 71 3.81 1.52 1.70
C MET A 71 3.33 1.89 0.30
N LEU A 72 3.68 3.10 -0.15
CA LEU A 72 3.29 3.67 -1.43
C LEU A 72 4.55 4.19 -2.15
N GLU A 73 4.60 4.02 -3.46
CA GLU A 73 5.59 4.63 -4.34
C GLU A 73 4.94 5.76 -5.12
N SER A 74 5.31 6.99 -4.75
CA SER A 74 4.76 8.22 -5.30
C SER A 74 5.87 9.23 -5.56
N PHE A 75 5.64 10.10 -6.54
CA PHE A 75 6.54 11.19 -6.88
C PHE A 75 5.75 12.38 -7.43
N LEU A 76 6.43 13.46 -7.82
CA LEU A 76 5.73 14.67 -8.29
C LEU A 76 4.96 14.40 -9.59
N ILE A 77 5.61 13.70 -10.52
CA ILE A 77 5.09 13.30 -11.82
C ILE A 77 4.95 11.77 -11.84
N ALA A 78 3.83 11.30 -12.40
CA ALA A 78 3.54 9.88 -12.51
C ALA A 78 4.46 9.18 -13.53
N GLY A 79 4.75 7.91 -13.29
CA GLY A 79 5.55 7.07 -14.20
C GLY A 79 7.02 6.98 -13.82
N ARG A 80 7.86 6.68 -14.83
CA ARG A 80 9.33 6.58 -14.73
C ARG A 80 10.02 7.10 -15.98
N GLN A 81 11.30 7.38 -15.88
CA GLN A 81 12.23 7.69 -16.96
C GLN A 81 13.51 6.85 -16.83
N GLU A 82 14.21 6.65 -17.95
CA GLU A 82 15.48 5.93 -17.98
C GLU A 82 16.67 6.86 -17.69
N LEU A 83 17.65 6.36 -16.96
CA LEU A 83 18.94 7.02 -16.82
C LEU A 83 19.68 6.99 -18.17
N GLY A 84 20.06 8.16 -18.69
CA GLY A 84 20.80 8.27 -19.96
C GLY A 84 20.27 9.34 -20.91
N SER A 85 19.10 9.93 -20.63
CA SER A 85 18.75 11.21 -21.26
C SER A 85 19.61 12.32 -20.66
N CYS A 86 20.14 13.20 -21.52
CA CYS A 86 20.89 14.38 -21.07
C CYS A 86 20.00 15.35 -20.28
N ASP A 87 18.69 15.29 -20.50
CA ASP A 87 17.67 16.08 -19.82
C ASP A 87 16.71 15.12 -19.10
N LEU A 88 16.93 14.94 -17.79
CA LEU A 88 15.99 14.23 -16.91
C LEU A 88 14.85 15.17 -16.51
N GLU A 89 13.62 14.69 -16.58
CA GLU A 89 12.47 15.44 -16.13
C GLU A 89 12.46 15.51 -14.59
N PHE A 90 12.51 16.73 -14.05
CA PHE A 90 12.45 16.92 -12.62
C PHE A 90 11.13 16.40 -12.06
N GLY A 91 11.21 15.59 -11.01
CA GLY A 91 10.01 15.05 -10.37
C GLY A 91 9.43 13.81 -11.05
N LEU A 92 10.13 13.18 -12.00
CA LEU A 92 9.80 11.86 -12.56
C LEU A 92 10.80 10.78 -12.09
N SER A 93 10.32 9.62 -11.63
CA SER A 93 11.15 8.57 -11.02
C SER A 93 12.16 7.98 -12.02
N VAL A 94 13.37 7.63 -11.58
CA VAL A 94 14.39 6.96 -12.41
C VAL A 94 14.47 5.44 -12.18
N THR A 95 13.62 4.90 -11.32
CA THR A 95 13.59 3.47 -10.97
C THR A 95 12.24 2.84 -11.29
N ASP A 96 11.45 2.49 -10.28
CA ASP A 96 10.10 1.99 -10.47
C ASP A 96 9.13 3.15 -10.74
N ALA A 97 8.07 2.86 -11.50
CA ALA A 97 7.07 3.87 -11.83
C ALA A 97 6.27 4.26 -10.59
N CYS A 98 6.11 5.57 -10.37
CA CYS A 98 5.44 6.11 -9.21
C CYS A 98 4.04 6.65 -9.55
N MET A 99 3.14 6.66 -8.58
CA MET A 99 1.93 7.50 -8.66
C MET A 99 2.33 8.98 -8.70
N GLY A 100 1.54 9.79 -9.41
CA GLY A 100 1.70 11.25 -9.39
C GLY A 100 1.17 11.90 -8.12
N TRP A 101 1.44 13.20 -7.97
CA TRP A 101 1.09 13.96 -6.77
C TRP A 101 -0.41 13.97 -6.44
N ASP A 102 -1.27 14.25 -7.43
CA ASP A 102 -2.72 14.35 -7.20
C ASP A 102 -3.31 13.03 -6.70
N ALA A 103 -2.93 11.91 -7.34
CA ALA A 103 -3.32 10.58 -6.91
C ALA A 103 -2.81 10.25 -5.49
N THR A 104 -1.63 10.74 -5.14
CA THR A 104 -1.03 10.55 -3.81
C THR A 104 -1.85 11.26 -2.74
N VAL A 105 -2.23 12.52 -2.98
CA VAL A 105 -3.08 13.30 -2.07
C VAL A 105 -4.41 12.60 -1.84
N ASP A 106 -5.07 12.15 -2.91
CA ASP A 106 -6.34 11.44 -2.83
C ASP A 106 -6.24 10.14 -2.02
N VAL A 107 -5.23 9.32 -2.31
CA VAL A 107 -5.00 8.04 -1.60
C VAL A 107 -4.71 8.29 -0.11
N LEU A 108 -3.93 9.32 0.23
CA LEU A 108 -3.67 9.66 1.64
C LEU A 108 -4.94 10.13 2.37
N HIS A 109 -5.81 10.90 1.71
CA HIS A 109 -7.11 11.29 2.27
C HIS A 109 -8.02 10.08 2.52
N ASP A 110 -8.07 9.14 1.59
CA ASP A 110 -8.82 7.90 1.72
C ASP A 110 -8.31 7.02 2.87
N LEU A 111 -7.00 6.79 2.94
CA LEU A 111 -6.38 6.03 4.02
C LEU A 111 -6.60 6.69 5.38
N ALA A 112 -6.52 8.02 5.45
CA ALA A 112 -6.85 8.77 6.67
C ALA A 112 -8.33 8.61 7.06
N SER A 113 -9.24 8.61 6.07
CA SER A 113 -10.67 8.36 6.28
C SER A 113 -10.92 6.95 6.82
N ALA A 114 -10.31 5.93 6.22
CA ALA A 114 -10.37 4.55 6.67
C ALA A 114 -9.86 4.38 8.11
N ALA A 115 -8.70 4.98 8.43
CA ALA A 115 -8.13 4.94 9.77
C ALA A 115 -9.05 5.62 10.81
N ARG A 116 -9.71 6.74 10.46
CA ARG A 116 -10.71 7.39 11.30
C ARG A 116 -11.93 6.50 11.53
N ARG A 117 -12.46 5.86 10.47
CA ARG A 117 -13.59 4.92 10.59
C ARG A 117 -13.29 3.76 11.54
N ARG A 118 -12.10 3.14 11.40
CA ARG A 118 -11.64 2.09 12.32
C ARG A 118 -11.64 2.55 13.79
N ARG A 119 -11.13 3.76 14.05
CA ARG A 119 -11.13 4.34 15.40
C ARG A 119 -12.54 4.55 15.93
N ALA A 120 -13.48 5.01 15.11
CA ALA A 120 -14.86 5.23 15.53
C ALA A 120 -15.58 3.92 15.91
N VAL A 121 -15.34 2.83 15.17
CA VAL A 121 -15.90 1.50 15.50
C VAL A 121 -15.37 0.99 16.85
N ARG A 122 -14.10 1.26 17.17
CA ARG A 122 -13.47 0.89 18.46
C ARG A 122 -13.98 1.67 19.67
N VAL A 123 -14.62 2.82 19.47
CA VAL A 123 -15.08 3.71 20.55
C VAL A 123 -16.56 3.45 20.92
N ARG A 124 -17.24 2.50 20.25
CA ARG A 124 -18.56 2.06 20.71
C ARG A 124 -18.40 1.15 21.95
N PRO A 125 -19.08 1.47 23.07
CA PRO A 125 -18.96 0.75 24.33
C PRO A 125 -19.42 -0.70 24.23
#